data_AF-B5XBV9-F1
#
_entry.id   AF-B5XBV9-F1
#
_cell.length_a   1.000
_cell.length_b   1.000
_cell.length_c   1.000
_cell.angle_alpha   90.00
_cell.angle_beta   90.00
_cell.angle_gamma   90.00
#
_symmetry.space_group_name_H-M   'P 1'
#
loop_
_entity.id
_entity.type
_entity.pdbx_description
1 polymer ?
#
loop_
_entity_poly.entity_id
_entity_poly.type
_entity_poly.pdbx_seq_one_letter_code
_entity_poly.pdbx_strand_id
1 'polypeptide(L)'
;MAVSKCTRLNGPLIKQMLDSVDSVLFDCDGVIWRGDQAIPGAPDVINLLKKNGKKVFFVTNNSTKTRKMYADKLALMGFNAALQDEG
;
A
#
# COMPACT_ATOMS: atom_id res chain seq x y z
N MET A 1 -9.59 -5.41 26.51
CA MET A 1 -9.70 -5.73 25.07
C MET A 1 -10.43 -4.59 24.38
N ALA A 2 -9.81 -3.93 23.40
CA ALA A 2 -10.52 -2.97 22.57
C ALA A 2 -11.41 -3.75 21.59
N VAL A 3 -12.71 -3.48 21.60
CA VAL A 3 -13.62 -4.04 20.60
C VAL A 3 -13.40 -3.27 19.30
N SER A 4 -12.76 -3.90 18.32
CA SER A 4 -12.62 -3.35 16.99
C SER A 4 -14.00 -3.30 16.33
N LYS A 5 -14.58 -2.11 16.21
CA LYS A 5 -15.84 -1.92 15.48
C LYS A 5 -15.57 -2.08 13.98
N CYS A 6 -16.32 -2.96 13.31
CA CYS A 6 -16.30 -3.08 11.86
C CYS A 6 -17.14 -1.95 11.25
N THR A 7 -16.57 -0.75 11.17
CA THR A 7 -17.22 0.42 10.58
C THR A 7 -16.55 0.77 9.26
N ARG A 8 -17.37 1.05 8.25
CA ARG A 8 -16.85 1.50 6.94
C ARG A 8 -16.16 2.85 7.10
N LEU A 9 -14.89 2.93 6.73
CA LEU A 9 -14.18 4.20 6.61
C LEU A 9 -14.74 4.98 5.41
N ASN A 10 -15.28 6.17 5.65
CA ASN A 10 -15.79 7.06 4.60
C ASN A 10 -15.51 8.53 4.94
N GLY A 11 -15.46 9.37 3.91
CA GLY A 11 -15.40 10.84 4.02
C GLY A 11 -14.48 11.35 5.14
N PRO A 12 -15.01 12.08 6.14
CA PRO A 12 -14.20 12.66 7.24
C PRO A 12 -13.40 11.63 8.04
N LEU A 13 -13.92 10.41 8.21
CA LEU A 13 -13.26 9.35 8.99
C LEU A 13 -11.96 8.88 8.34
N ILE A 14 -11.90 8.85 7.00
CA ILE A 14 -10.67 8.52 6.27
C ILE A 14 -9.60 9.57 6.55
N LYS A 15 -9.95 10.85 6.47
CA LYS A 15 -9.00 11.95 6.73
C LYS A 15 -8.46 11.89 8.16
N GLN A 16 -9.35 11.76 9.15
CA GLN A 16 -8.94 11.64 10.55
C GLN A 16 -8.00 10.45 10.80
N MET A 17 -8.32 9.29 10.21
CA MET A 17 -7.49 8.10 10.34
C MET A 17 -6.12 8.30 9.68
N LEU A 18 -6.08 8.84 8.46
CA LEU A 18 -4.83 9.12 7.76
C LEU A 18 -3.98 10.15 8.51
N ASP A 19 -4.58 11.19 9.07
CA ASP A 19 -3.87 12.23 9.83
C ASP A 19 -3.28 11.66 11.14
N SER A 20 -3.89 10.62 11.72
CA SER A 20 -3.42 9.98 12.96
C SER A 20 -2.26 9.01 12.81
N VAL A 21 -1.81 8.71 11.58
CA VAL A 21 -0.75 7.72 11.32
C VAL A 21 0.32 8.26 10.40
N ASP A 22 1.58 7.88 10.63
CA ASP A 22 2.70 8.28 9.77
C ASP A 22 2.96 7.27 8.65
N SER A 23 2.59 6.00 8.87
CA SER A 23 2.94 4.89 7.99
C SER A 23 1.72 4.04 7.67
N VAL A 24 1.67 3.52 6.43
CA VAL A 24 0.64 2.61 5.95
C VAL A 24 1.32 1.36 5.39
N LEU A 25 0.92 0.20 5.91
CA LEU A 25 1.39 -1.10 5.45
C LEU A 25 0.29 -1.71 4.58
N PHE A 26 0.61 -2.02 3.33
CA PHE A 26 -0.30 -2.71 2.41
C PHE A 26 0.09 -4.18 2.30
N ASP A 27 -0.90 -5.04 2.44
CA ASP A 27 -0.83 -6.35 1.82
C ASP A 27 -0.85 -6.21 0.29
N CYS A 28 -0.41 -7.25 -0.40
CA CYS A 28 -0.16 -7.21 -1.83
C CYS A 28 -1.26 -7.92 -2.65
N ASP A 29 -1.29 -9.25 -2.57
CA ASP A 29 -2.18 -10.10 -3.36
C ASP A 29 -3.64 -9.91 -2.92
N GLY A 30 -4.49 -9.42 -3.84
CA GLY A 30 -5.90 -9.14 -3.56
C GLY A 30 -6.19 -7.75 -2.99
N VAL A 31 -5.14 -6.97 -2.66
CA VAL A 31 -5.27 -5.61 -2.10
C VAL A 31 -4.80 -4.53 -3.08
N ILE A 32 -3.58 -4.65 -3.60
CA ILE A 32 -3.03 -3.68 -4.57
C ILE A 32 -2.93 -4.27 -5.98
N TRP A 33 -2.87 -5.59 -6.11
CA TRP A 33 -2.89 -6.28 -7.40
C TRP A 33 -3.68 -7.59 -7.36
N ARG A 34 -4.01 -8.13 -8.52
CA ARG A 34 -4.48 -9.53 -8.70
C ARG A 34 -3.74 -10.13 -9.88
N GLY A 35 -2.97 -11.20 -9.63
CA GLY A 35 -2.04 -11.71 -10.63
C GLY A 35 -1.08 -10.61 -11.05
N ASP A 36 -1.00 -10.31 -12.35
CA ASP A 36 -0.12 -9.29 -12.91
C ASP A 36 -0.83 -7.97 -13.27
N GLN A 37 -2.02 -7.74 -12.70
CA GLN A 37 -2.79 -6.51 -12.91
C GLN A 37 -2.96 -5.73 -11.61
N ALA A 38 -2.75 -4.41 -11.68
CA ALA A 38 -3.08 -3.51 -10.59
C ALA A 38 -4.59 -3.53 -10.31
N ILE A 39 -4.96 -3.45 -9.03
CA ILE A 39 -6.34 -3.15 -8.67
C ILE A 39 -6.64 -1.69 -9.08
N PRO A 40 -7.78 -1.41 -9.76
CA PRO A 40 -8.10 -0.07 -10.21
C PRO A 40 -8.04 0.97 -9.08
N GLY A 41 -7.33 2.07 -9.31
CA GLY A 41 -7.12 3.15 -8.34
C GLY A 41 -6.07 2.86 -7.25
N ALA A 42 -5.54 1.64 -7.13
CA ALA A 42 -4.50 1.33 -6.15
C ALA A 42 -3.19 2.11 -6.39
N PRO A 43 -2.67 2.24 -7.63
CA PRO A 43 -1.49 3.06 -7.89
C PRO A 43 -1.71 4.52 -7.48
N ASP A 44 -2.87 5.09 -7.80
CA ASP A 44 -3.20 6.49 -7.50
C ASP A 44 -3.24 6.74 -5.99
N VAL A 45 -3.89 5.85 -5.23
CA VAL A 45 -3.97 5.96 -3.76
C VAL A 45 -2.59 5.87 -3.12
N ILE A 46 -1.76 4.91 -3.55
CA ILE A 46 -0.42 4.74 -3.00
C ILE A 46 0.46 5.95 -3.32
N ASN A 47 0.41 6.44 -4.56
CA ASN A 47 1.15 7.63 -4.97
C ASN A 47 0.67 8.87 -4.21
N LEU A 48 -0.64 9.01 -3.97
CA LEU A 48 -1.22 10.09 -3.18
C LEU A 48 -0.77 10.03 -1.71
N LEU A 49 -0.74 8.85 -1.09
CA LEU A 49 -0.25 8.69 0.28
C LEU A 49 1.21 9.12 0.40
N LYS A 50 2.06 8.67 -0.52
CA LYS A 50 3.48 9.08 -0.58
C LYS A 50 3.64 10.59 -0.78
N LYS A 51 2.87 11.18 -1.70
CA LYS A 51 2.88 12.63 -1.96
C LYS A 51 2.47 13.45 -0.73
N ASN A 52 1.59 12.90 0.11
CA ASN A 52 1.18 13.51 1.38
C ASN A 52 2.12 13.16 2.56
N GLY A 53 3.33 12.69 2.29
CA GLY A 53 4.36 12.44 3.30
C GLY A 53 4.17 11.16 4.12
N LYS A 54 3.23 10.29 3.76
CA LYS A 54 3.07 8.99 4.43
C LYS A 54 4.15 8.01 3.98
N LYS A 55 4.72 7.27 4.92
CA LYS A 55 5.61 6.14 4.61
C LYS A 55 4.75 4.94 4.19
N VAL A 56 5.02 4.39 3.02
CA VAL A 56 4.24 3.28 2.47
C VAL A 56 5.12 2.04 2.36
N PHE A 57 4.70 0.95 2.99
CA PHE A 57 5.38 -0.34 2.96
C PHE A 57 4.48 -1.40 2.33
N PHE A 58 5.11 -2.32 1.59
CA PHE A 58 4.45 -3.47 0.99
C PHE A 58 4.87 -4.71 1.75
N VAL A 59 3.91 -5.43 2.31
CA VAL A 59 4.14 -6.62 3.12
C VAL A 59 3.39 -7.76 2.46
N THR A 60 4.10 -8.82 2.08
CA THR A 60 3.49 -10.00 1.47
C THR A 60 4.02 -11.26 2.14
N ASN A 61 3.13 -12.24 2.35
CA ASN A 61 3.50 -13.59 2.76
C ASN A 61 3.97 -14.45 1.58
N ASN A 62 3.88 -13.94 0.35
CA ASN A 62 4.31 -14.63 -0.84
C ASN A 62 5.83 -14.60 -0.98
N SER A 63 6.49 -15.72 -0.69
CA SER A 63 7.95 -15.87 -0.71
C SER A 63 8.52 -16.29 -2.07
N THR A 64 7.69 -16.32 -3.13
CA THR A 64 8.09 -16.86 -4.44
C THR A 64 8.99 -15.94 -5.27
N LYS A 65 9.11 -14.66 -4.93
CA LYS A 65 9.85 -13.64 -5.70
C LYS A 65 10.81 -12.86 -4.80
N THR A 66 11.91 -12.39 -5.39
CA THR A 66 12.87 -11.52 -4.70
C THR A 66 12.32 -10.10 -4.54
N ARG A 67 12.91 -9.29 -3.64
CA ARG A 67 12.53 -7.87 -3.46
C ARG A 67 12.60 -7.08 -4.77
N LYS A 68 13.66 -7.31 -5.57
CA LYS A 68 13.83 -6.67 -6.87
C LYS A 68 12.71 -7.04 -7.84
N MET A 69 12.36 -8.32 -7.93
CA MET A 69 11.26 -8.78 -8.79
C MET A 69 9.91 -8.16 -8.38
N TYR A 70 9.67 -7.94 -7.09
CA TYR A 70 8.47 -7.23 -6.63
C TYR A 70 8.50 -5.74 -6.97
N ALA A 71 9.64 -5.08 -6.85
CA ALA A 71 9.78 -3.68 -7.24
C ALA A 71 9.56 -3.48 -8.75
N ASP A 72 10.15 -4.34 -9.58
CA ASP A 72 9.95 -4.31 -11.03
C ASP A 72 8.48 -4.54 -11.38
N LYS A 73 7.82 -5.50 -10.73
CA LYS A 73 6.40 -5.76 -10.90
C LYS A 73 5.55 -4.54 -10.53
N LEU A 74 5.82 -3.93 -9.39
CA LEU A 74 5.13 -2.72 -8.93
C LEU A 74 5.32 -1.56 -9.93
N ALA A 75 6.53 -1.36 -10.44
CA ALA A 75 6.82 -0.32 -11.43
C ALA A 75 6.03 -0.53 -12.73
N LEU A 76 5.98 -1.76 -13.25
CA LEU A 76 5.20 -2.11 -14.45
C LEU A 76 3.69 -1.85 -14.27
N MET A 77 3.20 -1.96 -13.03
CA MET A 77 1.80 -1.70 -12.69
C MET A 77 1.49 -0.23 -12.37
N GLY A 78 2.47 0.68 -12.53
CA GLY A 78 2.29 2.12 -12.32
C GLY A 78 2.44 2.57 -10.87
N PHE A 79 2.86 1.69 -9.96
CA PHE A 79 3.20 2.09 -8.59
C PHE A 79 4.58 2.75 -8.60
N ASN A 80 4.69 3.97 -8.06
CA ASN A 80 5.99 4.61 -7.86
C ASN A 80 6.66 4.02 -6.62
N ALA A 81 7.00 2.72 -6.69
CA ALA A 81 7.65 1.96 -5.64
C ALA A 81 9.17 2.02 -5.87
N ALA A 82 9.82 3.06 -5.35
CA ALA A 82 11.27 3.04 -5.21
C ALA A 82 11.65 1.92 -4.23
N LEU A 83 12.67 1.13 -4.58
CA LEU A 83 13.39 0.32 -3.59
C LEU A 83 13.98 1.29 -2.57
N GLN A 84 13.50 1.23 -1.33
CA GLN A 84 14.26 1.79 -0.22
C GLN A 84 15.27 0.72 0.16
N ASP A 85 16.50 0.89 -0.33
CA ASP A 85 17.64 0.13 0.18
C ASP A 85 17.83 0.54 1.64
N GLU A 86 17.59 -0.42 2.54
CA GLU A 86 18.00 -0.31 3.93
C GLU A 86 19.53 -0.43 3.92
N GLY A 87 20.21 0.69 4.16
CA GLY A 87 21.65 0.71 4.44
C GLY A 87 21.97 0.08 5.79
#